data_AF-A0AAW2QS12-F1
#
_entry.id   AF-A0AAW2QS12-F1
#
_cell.length_a   1.000
_cell.length_b   1.000
_cell.length_c   1.000
_cell.angle_alpha   90.00
_cell.angle_beta   90.00
_cell.angle_gamma   90.00
#
_symmetry.space_group_name_H-M   'P 1'
#
loop_
_entity.id
_entity.type
_entity.pdbx_description
1 polymer ?
#
loop_
_entity_poly.entity_id
_entity_poly.type
_entity_poly.pdbx_seq_one_letter_code
_entity_poly.pdbx_strand_id
1 'polypeptide(L)'
;MDKPTINRTEHASMPLPLFRYCTTPDHMDIPFPDWSFWVDRSEINIRPWDEEFRSIKKGSKRRNWSKKHPFAYWKGNPDLFLLFVWNCFSVMTLSSGQHKYYARYKIYAEGYAWSVSLKYILSCGCCPLIISPQYQDFFSRGLVPHKNYLPIPSTDMCPAIKFAVDWGNSHPSEAEAIGRAAQEYMGSLSMDRVYDHFMYLYSQGTRNCKLSCRSGRRLLWKYAKSLCFVLPMKSKGSC
;
A
#
# COMPACT_ATOMS: atom_id res chain seq x y z
N MET A 1 6.02 -2.54 -15.41
CA MET A 1 5.31 -3.80 -15.12
C MET A 1 5.13 -3.87 -13.62
N ASP A 2 3.94 -4.27 -13.18
CA ASP A 2 3.53 -4.21 -11.78
C ASP A 2 4.16 -5.32 -10.92
N LYS A 3 4.63 -6.40 -11.54
CA LYS A 3 5.36 -7.45 -10.82
C LYS A 3 6.84 -7.08 -10.65
N PRO A 4 7.47 -7.53 -9.55
CA PRO A 4 8.92 -7.49 -9.43
C PRO A 4 9.54 -8.37 -10.52
N THR A 5 10.76 -8.06 -10.91
CA THR A 5 11.38 -8.61 -12.13
C THR A 5 12.72 -9.28 -11.89
N ILE A 6 13.43 -8.93 -10.82
CA ILE A 6 14.80 -9.41 -10.59
C ILE A 6 14.76 -10.52 -9.56
N ASN A 7 14.85 -11.77 -10.02
CA ASN A 7 14.96 -12.94 -9.14
C ASN A 7 16.34 -12.95 -8.45
N ARG A 8 16.34 -13.30 -7.16
CA ARG A 8 17.55 -13.46 -6.35
C ARG A 8 18.54 -14.48 -6.90
N THR A 9 18.07 -15.52 -7.58
CA THR A 9 18.92 -16.62 -8.07
C THR A 9 19.77 -16.22 -9.29
N GLU A 10 19.29 -15.29 -10.12
CA GLU A 10 19.93 -14.96 -11.40
C GLU A 10 20.95 -13.81 -11.31
N HIS A 11 20.82 -12.94 -10.30
CA HIS A 11 21.60 -11.70 -10.19
C HIS A 11 22.38 -11.56 -8.87
N ALA A 12 22.71 -12.67 -8.21
CA ALA A 12 23.42 -12.68 -6.93
C ALA A 12 24.81 -12.00 -6.98
N SER A 13 25.51 -12.06 -8.12
CA SER A 13 26.87 -11.52 -8.30
C SER A 13 26.92 -10.02 -8.63
N MET A 14 25.83 -9.43 -9.13
CA MET A 14 25.74 -8.00 -9.46
C MET A 14 24.29 -7.51 -9.40
N PRO A 15 23.73 -7.28 -8.19
CA PRO A 15 22.36 -6.81 -8.06
C PRO A 15 22.25 -5.37 -8.56
N LEU A 16 21.54 -5.18 -9.67
CA LEU A 16 21.19 -3.84 -10.16
C LEU A 16 20.11 -3.25 -9.24
N PRO A 17 20.28 -2.04 -8.67
CA PRO A 17 19.26 -1.42 -7.85
C PRO A 17 18.07 -1.02 -8.74
N LEU A 18 17.06 -1.89 -8.80
CA LEU A 18 15.84 -1.65 -9.55
C LEU A 18 14.71 -1.24 -8.60
N PHE A 19 14.24 0.00 -8.77
CA PHE A 19 13.08 0.50 -8.05
C PHE A 19 11.80 -0.03 -8.69
N ARG A 20 10.99 -0.70 -7.89
CA ARG A 20 9.62 -1.15 -8.24
C ARG A 20 8.68 -0.79 -7.14
N TYR A 21 7.38 -0.83 -7.40
CA TYR A 21 6.37 -0.49 -6.40
C TYR A 21 6.15 -1.59 -5.36
N CYS A 22 6.50 -2.83 -5.69
CA CYS A 22 6.48 -3.94 -4.76
C CYS A 22 7.65 -4.89 -5.01
N THR A 23 7.90 -5.75 -4.04
CA THR A 23 8.88 -6.84 -4.08
C THR A 23 8.26 -8.11 -3.48
N THR A 24 8.95 -9.23 -3.59
CA THR A 24 8.63 -10.46 -2.84
C THR A 24 9.90 -10.98 -2.17
N PRO A 25 9.83 -11.95 -1.23
CA PRO A 25 11.03 -12.52 -0.61
C PRO A 25 12.06 -13.07 -1.60
N ASP A 26 11.61 -13.49 -2.79
CA ASP A 26 12.44 -14.09 -3.83
C ASP A 26 13.05 -13.06 -4.80
N HIS A 27 12.71 -11.77 -4.64
CA HIS A 27 13.15 -10.71 -5.54
C HIS A 27 14.11 -9.73 -4.85
N MET A 28 14.91 -9.05 -5.68
CA MET A 28 15.87 -8.01 -5.26
C MET A 28 15.36 -6.58 -5.54
N ASP A 29 14.19 -6.44 -6.15
CA ASP A 29 13.57 -5.15 -6.41
C ASP A 29 13.39 -4.37 -5.10
N ILE A 30 13.77 -3.08 -5.12
CA ILE A 30 13.67 -2.18 -3.97
C ILE A 30 12.27 -1.52 -4.01
N PRO A 31 11.38 -1.79 -3.04
CA PRO A 31 10.06 -1.17 -3.00
C PRO A 31 10.17 0.35 -2.91
N PHE A 32 9.49 1.03 -3.80
CA PHE A 32 9.43 2.48 -3.93
C PHE A 32 7.97 2.94 -3.85
N PRO A 33 7.67 4.08 -3.18
CA PRO A 33 6.33 4.64 -3.14
C PRO A 33 5.70 4.81 -4.51
N ASP A 34 4.51 4.23 -4.69
CA ASP A 34 3.83 4.27 -5.98
C ASP A 34 3.35 5.67 -6.37
N TRP A 35 3.02 5.84 -7.66
CA TRP A 35 2.61 7.13 -8.24
C TRP A 35 1.44 7.79 -7.49
N SER A 36 0.57 7.02 -6.83
CA SER A 36 -0.60 7.54 -6.12
C SER A 36 -0.27 8.19 -4.77
N PHE A 37 1.00 8.27 -4.38
CA PHE A 37 1.43 9.16 -3.28
C PHE A 37 1.65 10.60 -3.76
N TRP A 38 2.09 10.77 -5.00
CA TRP A 38 2.63 12.04 -5.51
C TRP A 38 1.65 12.82 -6.37
N VAL A 39 0.89 12.11 -7.21
CA VAL A 39 0.12 12.73 -8.30
C VAL A 39 -1.32 12.95 -7.87
N ASP A 40 -1.79 14.20 -7.96
CA ASP A 40 -3.21 14.51 -7.95
C ASP A 40 -3.86 13.98 -9.24
N ARG A 41 -4.79 13.04 -9.10
CA ARG A 41 -5.55 12.43 -10.17
C ARG A 41 -7.01 12.80 -9.97
N SER A 42 -7.31 14.05 -10.25
CA SER A 42 -8.65 14.63 -10.08
C SER A 42 -9.69 13.91 -10.95
N GLU A 43 -9.32 13.30 -12.08
CA GLU A 43 -10.24 12.53 -12.94
C GLU A 43 -10.84 11.31 -12.23
N ILE A 44 -10.11 10.76 -11.25
CA ILE A 44 -10.56 9.63 -10.42
C ILE A 44 -10.67 10.01 -8.94
N ASN A 45 -10.69 11.32 -8.63
CA ASN A 45 -10.84 11.88 -7.29
C ASN A 45 -9.81 11.35 -6.26
N ILE A 46 -8.55 11.23 -6.67
CA ILE A 46 -7.43 10.87 -5.79
C ILE A 46 -6.56 12.11 -5.59
N ARG A 47 -6.50 12.60 -4.35
CA ARG A 47 -5.69 13.76 -3.95
C ARG A 47 -4.27 13.33 -3.54
N PRO A 48 -3.33 14.28 -3.41
CA PRO A 48 -2.04 14.02 -2.76
C PRO A 48 -2.24 13.36 -1.40
N TRP A 49 -1.32 12.44 -1.05
CA TRP A 49 -1.55 11.51 0.06
C TRP A 49 -1.86 12.18 1.40
N ASP A 50 -1.16 13.26 1.76
CA ASP A 50 -1.41 13.97 3.01
C ASP A 50 -2.85 14.52 3.10
N GLU A 51 -3.37 15.05 2.00
CA GLU A 51 -4.74 15.56 1.95
C GLU A 51 -5.76 14.43 1.96
N GLU A 52 -5.51 13.37 1.19
CA GLU A 52 -6.39 12.21 1.13
C GLU A 52 -6.44 11.49 2.49
N PHE A 53 -5.30 11.32 3.17
CA PHE A 53 -5.24 10.76 4.51
C PHE A 53 -6.03 11.59 5.52
N ARG A 54 -5.84 12.93 5.53
CA ARG A 54 -6.62 13.82 6.41
C ARG A 54 -8.11 13.74 6.12
N SER A 55 -8.50 13.68 4.84
CA SER A 55 -9.88 13.53 4.39
C SER A 55 -10.49 12.21 4.88
N ILE A 56 -9.79 11.09 4.71
CA ILE A 56 -10.21 9.76 5.16
C ILE A 56 -10.32 9.72 6.68
N LYS A 57 -9.32 10.23 7.40
CA LYS A 57 -9.31 10.29 8.86
C LYS A 57 -10.48 11.12 9.38
N LYS A 58 -10.76 12.28 8.78
CA LYS A 58 -11.95 13.10 9.10
C LYS A 58 -13.25 12.37 8.77
N GLY A 59 -13.33 11.70 7.62
CA GLY A 59 -14.48 10.90 7.20
C GLY A 59 -14.77 9.74 8.14
N SER A 60 -13.72 9.06 8.63
CA SER A 60 -13.84 7.92 9.55
C SER A 60 -14.49 8.29 10.88
N LYS A 61 -14.27 9.53 11.34
CA LYS A 61 -14.81 10.10 12.60
C LYS A 61 -16.27 10.53 12.52
N ARG A 62 -16.89 10.54 11.32
CA ARG A 62 -18.31 10.91 11.17
C ARG A 62 -19.26 9.95 11.89
N ARG A 63 -18.82 8.71 12.13
CA ARG A 63 -19.58 7.68 12.85
C ARG A 63 -18.65 6.94 13.80
N ASN A 64 -19.02 6.92 15.07
CA ASN A 64 -18.30 6.16 16.10
C ASN A 64 -18.17 4.69 15.68
N TRP A 65 -17.03 4.08 16.02
CA TRP A 65 -16.73 2.71 15.62
C TRP A 65 -17.80 1.72 16.09
N SER A 66 -18.26 1.85 17.34
CA SER A 66 -19.35 1.03 17.90
C SER A 66 -20.65 1.09 17.10
N LYS A 67 -20.94 2.23 16.46
CA LYS A 67 -22.12 2.41 15.61
C LYS A 67 -21.93 1.83 14.21
N LYS A 68 -20.72 1.49 13.76
CA LYS A 68 -20.49 0.89 12.43
C LYS A 68 -21.10 -0.50 12.35
N HIS A 69 -21.47 -0.94 11.15
CA HIS A 69 -22.07 -2.24 10.92
C HIS A 69 -21.05 -3.38 11.17
N PRO A 70 -21.47 -4.46 11.84
CA PRO A 70 -20.59 -5.54 12.30
C PRO A 70 -20.24 -6.57 11.20
N PHE A 71 -20.09 -6.14 9.96
CA PHE A 71 -19.74 -7.00 8.82
C PHE A 71 -18.42 -6.57 8.17
N ALA A 72 -17.85 -7.47 7.35
CA ALA A 72 -16.69 -7.18 6.54
C ALA A 72 -17.06 -6.63 5.16
N TYR A 73 -16.37 -5.57 4.76
CA TYR A 73 -16.55 -4.91 3.48
C TYR A 73 -15.31 -5.06 2.60
N TRP A 74 -15.54 -5.34 1.32
CA TRP A 74 -14.52 -5.36 0.29
C TRP A 74 -14.99 -4.59 -0.94
N LYS A 75 -14.06 -3.94 -1.63
CA LYS A 75 -14.30 -3.28 -2.91
C LYS A 75 -13.09 -3.49 -3.81
N GLY A 76 -13.30 -4.11 -4.97
CA GLY A 76 -12.27 -4.36 -5.97
C GLY A 76 -12.86 -4.72 -7.32
N ASN A 77 -12.01 -5.13 -8.27
CA ASN A 77 -12.42 -5.46 -9.63
C ASN A 77 -13.33 -6.73 -9.64
N PRO A 78 -14.53 -6.67 -10.24
CA PRO A 78 -15.42 -7.81 -10.51
C PRO A 78 -14.77 -8.99 -11.25
N ASP A 79 -13.67 -8.83 -11.97
CA ASP A 79 -13.04 -9.96 -12.68
C ASP A 79 -12.17 -10.82 -11.74
N LEU A 80 -11.60 -10.20 -10.70
CA LEU A 80 -10.91 -10.87 -9.60
C LEU A 80 -11.89 -11.41 -8.52
N PHE A 81 -13.19 -11.13 -8.71
CA PHE A 81 -14.29 -11.36 -7.78
C PHE A 81 -14.86 -12.78 -7.85
N LEU A 82 -14.82 -13.41 -9.02
CA LEU A 82 -15.50 -14.68 -9.28
C LEU A 82 -14.86 -15.84 -8.50
N LEU A 83 -13.55 -15.80 -8.25
CA LEU A 83 -12.85 -16.76 -7.37
C LEU A 83 -13.06 -16.45 -5.87
N PHE A 84 -13.32 -15.19 -5.54
CA PHE A 84 -13.27 -14.70 -4.16
C PHE A 84 -14.64 -14.70 -3.44
N VAL A 85 -15.71 -14.38 -4.17
CA VAL A 85 -17.00 -14.00 -3.55
C VAL A 85 -18.06 -15.10 -3.60
N TRP A 86 -18.01 -16.02 -4.56
CA TRP A 86 -19.03 -17.09 -4.68
C TRP A 86 -19.11 -17.98 -3.43
N ASN A 87 -18.02 -18.16 -2.69
CA ASN A 87 -17.97 -18.99 -1.48
C ASN A 87 -18.08 -18.20 -0.15
N CYS A 88 -18.08 -16.87 -0.19
CA CYS A 88 -18.00 -15.98 0.99
C CYS A 88 -19.29 -15.17 1.24
N PHE A 89 -20.36 -15.44 0.51
CA PHE A 89 -21.56 -14.60 0.43
C PHE A 89 -22.26 -14.35 1.79
N SER A 90 -22.13 -15.29 2.73
CA SER A 90 -22.70 -15.16 4.08
C SER A 90 -22.00 -14.14 4.98
N VAL A 91 -20.79 -13.70 4.63
CA VAL A 91 -19.92 -12.84 5.46
C VAL A 91 -19.70 -11.45 4.85
N MET A 92 -19.89 -11.33 3.52
CA MET A 92 -19.60 -10.12 2.75
C MET A 92 -20.88 -9.48 2.22
N THR A 93 -21.11 -8.20 2.53
CA THR A 93 -22.17 -7.42 1.87
C THR A 93 -21.59 -6.66 0.68
N LEU A 94 -22.06 -7.00 -0.52
CA LEU A 94 -21.79 -6.27 -1.75
C LEU A 94 -22.74 -5.08 -1.84
N SER A 95 -22.26 -3.89 -1.50
CA SER A 95 -23.07 -2.67 -1.57
C SER A 95 -22.43 -1.63 -2.48
N SER A 96 -23.19 -1.09 -3.42
CA SER A 96 -22.80 0.02 -4.27
C SER A 96 -22.75 1.34 -3.48
N GLY A 97 -21.71 2.15 -3.71
CA GLY A 97 -21.75 3.60 -3.50
C GLY A 97 -21.34 4.16 -2.13
N GLN A 98 -21.98 3.78 -1.02
CA GLN A 98 -21.96 4.63 0.20
C GLN A 98 -21.18 4.07 1.41
N HIS A 99 -20.64 2.86 1.36
CA HIS A 99 -20.18 2.15 2.57
C HIS A 99 -18.72 2.38 3.01
N LYS A 100 -17.97 3.35 2.42
CA LYS A 100 -16.52 3.55 2.70
C LYS A 100 -16.20 3.65 4.21
N TYR A 101 -17.11 4.17 5.04
CA TYR A 101 -16.91 4.36 6.49
C TYR A 101 -17.87 3.58 7.40
N TYR A 102 -18.71 2.72 6.83
CA TYR A 102 -19.88 2.15 7.52
C TYR A 102 -19.63 0.75 8.09
N ALA A 103 -18.65 0.01 7.56
CA ALA A 103 -18.28 -1.32 8.06
C ALA A 103 -17.24 -1.24 9.19
N ARG A 104 -17.30 -2.16 10.15
CA ARG A 104 -16.25 -2.34 11.18
C ARG A 104 -14.99 -2.96 10.60
N TYR A 105 -15.13 -3.88 9.64
CA TYR A 105 -14.02 -4.61 9.05
C TYR A 105 -13.85 -4.31 7.57
N LYS A 106 -12.61 -4.28 7.10
CA LYS A 106 -12.29 -4.08 5.68
C LYS A 106 -11.30 -5.12 5.21
N ILE A 107 -11.62 -5.78 4.11
CA ILE A 107 -10.80 -6.84 3.53
C ILE A 107 -9.83 -6.23 2.53
N TYR A 108 -8.56 -6.58 2.67
CA TYR A 108 -7.53 -6.37 1.67
C TYR A 108 -7.23 -7.68 0.95
N ALA A 109 -7.25 -7.62 -0.38
CA ALA A 109 -6.86 -8.71 -1.26
C ALA A 109 -5.93 -8.16 -2.33
N GLU A 110 -4.89 -8.93 -2.65
CA GLU A 110 -4.02 -8.67 -3.80
C GLU A 110 -4.72 -9.09 -5.10
N GLY A 111 -4.25 -8.54 -6.22
CA GLY A 111 -4.77 -8.86 -7.55
C GLY A 111 -3.67 -9.47 -8.41
N TYR A 112 -3.44 -8.87 -9.58
CA TYR A 112 -2.32 -9.25 -10.44
C TYR A 112 -0.95 -9.03 -9.77
N ALA A 113 -0.84 -8.00 -8.92
CA ALA A 113 0.31 -7.66 -8.09
C ALA A 113 -0.18 -7.08 -6.74
N TRP A 114 0.65 -6.28 -6.06
CA TRP A 114 0.22 -5.51 -4.89
C TRP A 114 -0.95 -4.59 -5.24
N SER A 115 -1.84 -4.37 -4.28
CA SER A 115 -3.00 -3.50 -4.45
C SER A 115 -2.82 -2.17 -3.73
N VAL A 116 -2.94 -1.07 -4.47
CA VAL A 116 -2.90 0.32 -3.96
C VAL A 116 -4.01 0.58 -2.91
N SER A 117 -5.03 -0.28 -2.85
CA SER A 117 -6.13 -0.17 -1.89
C SER A 117 -5.70 -0.26 -0.41
N LEU A 118 -4.54 -0.87 -0.12
CA LEU A 118 -4.07 -1.16 1.24
C LEU A 118 -4.02 0.10 2.11
N LYS A 119 -3.33 1.14 1.64
CA LYS A 119 -3.16 2.40 2.39
C LYS A 119 -4.49 3.05 2.74
N TYR A 120 -5.48 2.97 1.86
CA TYR A 120 -6.81 3.52 2.09
C TYR A 120 -7.58 2.70 3.12
N ILE A 121 -7.46 1.36 3.08
CA ILE A 121 -8.09 0.46 4.06
C ILE A 121 -7.55 0.76 5.46
N LEU A 122 -6.22 0.78 5.63
CA LEU A 122 -5.55 1.07 6.89
C LEU A 122 -5.91 2.45 7.46
N SER A 123 -6.13 3.43 6.57
CA SER A 123 -6.47 4.80 6.97
C SER A 123 -7.91 4.99 7.43
N CYS A 124 -8.81 4.04 7.20
CA CYS A 124 -10.24 4.21 7.49
C CYS A 124 -10.60 4.10 8.98
N GLY A 125 -9.68 3.65 9.85
CA GLY A 125 -9.99 3.35 11.25
C GLY A 125 -10.95 2.16 11.44
N CYS A 126 -11.17 1.39 10.38
CA CYS A 126 -11.81 0.08 10.43
C CYS A 126 -10.75 -0.97 10.77
N CYS A 127 -11.15 -2.10 11.35
CA CYS A 127 -10.25 -3.23 11.57
C CYS A 127 -9.89 -3.87 10.22
N PRO A 128 -8.62 -3.81 9.77
CA PRO A 128 -8.21 -4.38 8.49
C PRO A 128 -8.09 -5.90 8.60
N LEU A 129 -8.63 -6.62 7.63
CA LEU A 129 -8.45 -8.06 7.42
C LEU A 129 -7.55 -8.21 6.20
N ILE A 130 -6.29 -8.61 6.39
CA ILE A 130 -5.30 -8.71 5.31
C ILE A 130 -5.12 -10.17 4.97
N ILE A 131 -5.49 -10.53 3.76
CA ILE A 131 -5.23 -11.87 3.21
C ILE A 131 -3.75 -11.95 2.91
N SER A 132 -3.13 -13.05 3.36
CA SER A 132 -1.69 -13.30 3.34
C SER A 132 -1.03 -12.73 2.08
N PRO A 133 -0.37 -11.56 2.17
CA PRO A 133 0.12 -10.86 1.00
C PRO A 133 1.38 -11.55 0.48
N GLN A 134 1.47 -11.74 -0.84
CA GLN A 134 2.68 -12.20 -1.50
C GLN A 134 3.62 -11.03 -1.78
N TYR A 135 3.06 -9.84 -2.02
CA TYR A 135 3.81 -8.65 -2.39
C TYR A 135 4.02 -7.74 -1.17
N GLN A 136 5.22 -7.19 -1.07
CA GLN A 136 5.59 -6.21 -0.07
C GLN A 136 5.83 -4.86 -0.74
N ASP A 137 5.13 -3.83 -0.27
CA ASP A 137 5.39 -2.45 -0.62
C ASP A 137 6.35 -1.82 0.40
N PHE A 138 6.65 -0.53 0.23
CA PHE A 138 7.66 0.15 1.06
C PHE A 138 7.23 0.32 2.53
N PHE A 139 5.93 0.26 2.84
CA PHE A 139 5.42 0.45 4.20
C PHE A 139 4.82 -0.82 4.83
N SER A 140 4.50 -1.86 4.05
CA SER A 140 3.83 -3.05 4.55
C SER A 140 4.70 -3.84 5.52
N ARG A 141 6.03 -3.74 5.41
CA ARG A 141 6.98 -4.34 6.35
C ARG A 141 6.88 -3.81 7.78
N GLY A 142 6.36 -2.59 7.96
CA GLY A 142 6.13 -2.02 9.29
C GLY A 142 4.78 -2.40 9.91
N LEU A 143 3.93 -3.12 9.19
CA LEU A 143 2.66 -3.62 9.71
C LEU A 143 2.88 -4.88 10.53
N VAL A 144 2.33 -4.91 11.74
CA VAL A 144 2.44 -6.04 12.65
C VAL A 144 1.09 -6.76 12.76
N PRO A 145 1.03 -8.09 12.50
CA PRO A 145 -0.19 -8.88 12.69
C PRO A 145 -0.73 -8.73 14.12
N HIS A 146 -2.05 -8.72 14.27
CA HIS A 146 -2.80 -8.50 15.52
C HIS A 146 -2.57 -7.16 16.22
N LYS A 147 -1.69 -6.29 15.69
CA LYS A 147 -1.54 -4.89 16.14
C LYS A 147 -2.13 -3.92 15.14
N ASN A 148 -1.82 -4.07 13.85
CA ASN A 148 -2.31 -3.19 12.79
C ASN A 148 -3.40 -3.84 11.93
N TYR A 149 -3.52 -5.17 11.95
CA TYR A 149 -4.50 -5.89 11.14
C TYR A 149 -4.72 -7.32 11.67
N LEU A 150 -5.79 -7.98 11.22
CA LEU A 150 -6.01 -9.41 11.42
C LEU A 150 -5.55 -10.17 10.18
N PRO A 151 -4.60 -11.12 10.30
CA PRO A 151 -4.14 -11.91 9.16
C PRO A 151 -5.20 -12.94 8.77
N ILE A 152 -5.43 -13.08 7.46
CA ILE A 152 -6.32 -14.07 6.88
C ILE A 152 -5.47 -15.00 6.00
N PRO A 153 -5.51 -16.33 6.18
CA PRO A 153 -4.82 -17.25 5.29
C PRO A 153 -5.39 -17.17 3.87
N SER A 154 -4.55 -17.40 2.86
CA SER A 154 -5.00 -17.48 1.46
C SER A 154 -5.75 -18.79 1.15
N THR A 155 -5.58 -19.81 2.00
CA THR A 155 -6.36 -21.06 2.02
C THR A 155 -7.56 -20.89 2.94
N ASP A 156 -8.70 -21.50 2.60
CA ASP A 156 -9.93 -21.46 3.42
C ASP A 156 -10.32 -20.05 3.89
N MET A 157 -10.20 -19.08 2.98
CA MET A 157 -10.39 -17.65 3.26
C MET A 157 -11.75 -17.35 3.90
N CYS A 158 -12.84 -17.93 3.39
CA CYS A 158 -14.19 -17.60 3.84
C CYS A 158 -14.46 -17.98 5.30
N PRO A 159 -14.17 -19.23 5.74
CA PRO A 159 -14.18 -19.58 7.16
C PRO A 159 -13.30 -18.68 8.01
N ALA A 160 -12.10 -18.33 7.56
CA ALA A 160 -11.18 -17.50 8.32
C ALA A 160 -11.67 -16.05 8.48
N ILE A 161 -12.24 -15.46 7.42
CA ILE A 161 -12.87 -14.13 7.48
C ILE A 161 -14.06 -14.17 8.43
N LYS A 162 -14.91 -15.21 8.35
CA LYS A 162 -16.04 -15.38 9.27
C LYS A 162 -15.56 -15.42 10.72
N PHE A 163 -14.57 -16.27 11.01
CA PHE A 163 -13.99 -16.40 12.33
C PHE A 163 -13.44 -15.06 12.85
N ALA A 164 -12.69 -14.33 12.02
CA ALA A 164 -12.13 -13.02 12.39
C ALA A 164 -13.22 -11.97 12.68
N VAL A 165 -14.29 -11.96 11.90
CA VAL A 165 -15.44 -11.06 12.10
C VAL A 165 -16.21 -11.43 13.37
N ASP A 166 -16.48 -12.72 13.59
CA ASP A 166 -17.18 -13.21 14.78
C ASP A 166 -16.35 -12.91 16.05
N TRP A 167 -15.04 -13.13 16.00
CA TRP A 167 -14.11 -12.76 17.07
C TRP A 167 -14.10 -11.25 17.34
N GLY A 168 -13.99 -10.43 16.30
CA GLY A 168 -13.97 -8.97 16.49
C GLY A 168 -15.30 -8.41 17.01
N ASN A 169 -16.41 -9.08 16.69
CA ASN A 169 -17.73 -8.69 17.18
C ASN A 169 -17.94 -9.09 18.65
N SER A 170 -17.28 -10.15 19.13
CA SER A 170 -17.21 -10.48 20.55
C SER A 170 -16.16 -9.69 21.33
N HIS A 171 -15.16 -9.11 20.65
CA HIS A 171 -14.07 -8.29 21.22
C HIS A 171 -14.01 -6.89 20.58
N PRO A 172 -15.06 -6.06 20.75
CA PRO A 172 -15.17 -4.79 20.03
C PRO A 172 -14.06 -3.79 20.38
N SER A 173 -13.61 -3.74 21.64
CA SER A 173 -12.53 -2.85 22.08
C SER A 173 -11.21 -3.16 21.38
N GLU A 174 -10.87 -4.44 21.27
CA GLU A 174 -9.66 -4.94 20.65
C GLU A 174 -9.68 -4.74 19.14
N ALA A 175 -10.82 -5.05 18.50
CA ALA A 175 -11.01 -4.80 17.07
C ALA A 175 -10.93 -3.30 16.72
N GLU A 176 -11.48 -2.43 17.57
CA GLU A 176 -11.32 -0.97 17.42
C GLU A 176 -9.86 -0.53 17.60
N ALA A 177 -9.17 -1.06 18.61
CA ALA A 177 -7.78 -0.73 18.89
C ALA A 177 -6.86 -1.10 17.71
N ILE A 178 -7.07 -2.27 17.08
CA ILE A 178 -6.33 -2.69 15.88
C ILE A 178 -6.55 -1.70 14.73
N GLY A 179 -7.81 -1.34 14.46
CA GLY A 179 -8.14 -0.36 13.41
C GLY A 179 -7.56 1.04 13.68
N ARG A 180 -7.51 1.45 14.95
CA ARG A 180 -6.90 2.71 15.38
C ARG A 180 -5.39 2.70 15.20
N ALA A 181 -4.71 1.64 15.63
CA ALA A 181 -3.28 1.46 15.46
C ALA A 181 -2.87 1.43 13.97
N ALA A 182 -3.70 0.83 13.11
CA ALA A 182 -3.52 0.91 11.66
C ALA A 182 -3.58 2.35 11.14
N GLN A 183 -4.60 3.10 11.53
CA GLN A 183 -4.79 4.50 11.11
C GLN A 183 -3.68 5.41 11.66
N GLU A 184 -3.18 5.15 12.88
CA GLU A 184 -2.05 5.86 13.48
C GLU A 184 -0.75 5.58 12.74
N TYR A 185 -0.47 4.32 12.41
CA TYR A 185 0.66 3.95 11.57
C TYR A 185 0.63 4.68 10.22
N MET A 186 -0.53 4.74 9.55
CA MET A 186 -0.68 5.49 8.31
C MET A 186 -0.52 7.01 8.50
N GLY A 187 -0.89 7.54 9.67
CA GLY A 187 -0.64 8.95 10.00
C GLY A 187 0.84 9.28 10.18
N SER A 188 1.66 8.26 10.40
CA SER A 188 3.11 8.36 10.45
C SER A 188 3.75 8.34 9.06
N LEU A 189 3.00 8.02 8.00
CA LEU A 189 3.47 8.07 6.61
C LEU A 189 3.14 9.43 5.97
N SER A 190 3.69 10.52 6.50
CA SER A 190 3.55 11.85 5.87
C SER A 190 4.34 11.93 4.57
N MET A 191 3.95 12.84 3.67
CA MET A 191 4.70 13.07 2.43
C MET A 191 6.17 13.41 2.69
N ASP A 192 6.49 14.15 3.75
CA ASP A 192 7.87 14.42 4.16
C ASP A 192 8.67 13.12 4.39
N ARG A 193 8.10 12.16 5.12
CA ARG A 193 8.75 10.87 5.37
C ARG A 193 8.85 10.00 4.13
N VAL A 194 7.86 10.08 3.24
CA VAL A 194 7.91 9.38 1.94
C VAL A 194 9.04 9.96 1.08
N TYR A 195 9.21 11.29 1.07
CA TYR A 195 10.33 11.97 0.39
C TYR A 195 11.68 11.63 1.05
N ASP A 196 11.78 11.64 2.38
CA ASP A 196 13.00 11.27 3.10
C ASP A 196 13.43 9.83 2.79
N HIS A 197 12.47 8.91 2.78
CA HIS A 197 12.71 7.52 2.40
C HIS A 197 13.20 7.41 0.96
N PHE A 198 12.59 8.15 0.02
CA PHE A 198 13.05 8.22 -1.35
C PHE A 198 14.49 8.74 -1.47
N MET A 199 14.79 9.86 -0.82
CA MET A 199 16.12 10.47 -0.87
C MET A 199 17.17 9.55 -0.22
N TYR A 200 16.81 8.86 0.86
CA TYR A 200 17.66 7.84 1.48
C TYR A 200 17.98 6.72 0.49
N LEU A 201 16.96 6.11 -0.14
CA LEU A 201 17.15 5.05 -1.13
C LEU A 201 17.98 5.50 -2.34
N TYR A 202 17.74 6.71 -2.84
CA TYR A 202 18.50 7.29 -3.94
C TYR A 202 19.98 7.52 -3.55
N SER A 203 20.24 8.03 -2.35
CA SER A 203 21.60 8.26 -1.85
C SER A 203 22.37 6.94 -1.67
N GLN A 204 21.71 5.88 -1.22
CA GLN A 204 22.35 4.56 -1.08
C GLN A 204 22.62 3.91 -2.43
N GLY A 205 21.68 4.05 -3.38
CA GLY A 205 21.88 3.59 -4.76
C GLY A 205 23.08 4.27 -5.43
N THR A 206 23.23 5.58 -5.25
CA THR A 206 24.35 6.35 -5.83
C THR A 206 25.70 6.07 -5.16
N ARG A 207 25.74 5.85 -3.83
CA ARG A 207 26.98 5.45 -3.13
C ARG A 207 27.51 4.08 -3.57
N ASN A 208 26.62 3.16 -3.90
CA ASN A 208 26.99 1.83 -4.39
C ASN A 208 27.36 1.82 -5.88
N CYS A 209 27.05 2.90 -6.62
CA CYS A 209 27.50 3.10 -8.00
C CYS A 209 28.94 3.65 -8.02
N LYS A 210 29.94 2.75 -7.98
CA LYS A 210 31.35 3.08 -8.31
C LYS A 210 31.58 3.28 -9.82
N LEU A 211 30.62 3.88 -10.52
CA LEU A 211 30.81 4.30 -11.90
C LEU A 211 31.22 5.76 -11.89
N SER A 212 32.51 6.02 -12.13
CA SER A 212 32.98 7.35 -12.51
C SER A 212 32.11 7.82 -13.68
N CYS A 213 31.25 8.81 -13.46
CA CYS A 213 30.58 9.55 -14.52
C CYS A 213 31.66 10.27 -15.36
N ARG A 214 32.28 9.54 -16.30
CA ARG A 214 33.22 10.13 -17.25
C ARG A 214 32.42 11.10 -18.11
N SER A 215 32.81 12.37 -18.03
CA SER A 215 32.36 13.47 -18.87
C SER A 215 32.49 13.11 -20.36
N GLY A 216 31.47 12.49 -20.93
CA GLY A 216 31.25 12.35 -22.36
C GLY A 216 30.16 13.33 -22.79
N ARG A 217 30.53 14.61 -22.99
CA ARG A 217 29.62 15.59 -23.60
C ARG A 217 29.27 15.10 -25.02
N ARG A 218 27.98 15.16 -25.34
CA ARG A 218 27.37 14.89 -26.66
C ARG A 218 27.38 13.42 -27.11
N LEU A 219 26.47 12.61 -26.55
CA LEU A 219 25.65 11.68 -27.36
C LEU A 219 24.52 11.02 -26.53
N LEU A 220 24.58 11.09 -25.19
CA LEU A 220 23.61 10.43 -24.29
C LEU A 220 22.36 11.26 -23.93
N TRP A 221 22.15 12.43 -24.53
CA TRP A 221 20.94 13.24 -24.28
C TRP A 221 19.67 12.69 -24.95
N LYS A 222 19.78 11.75 -25.90
CA LYS A 222 18.61 11.14 -26.53
C LYS A 222 18.01 9.97 -25.73
N TYR A 223 18.79 9.30 -24.88
CA TYR A 223 18.32 8.15 -24.08
C TYR A 223 18.00 8.50 -22.62
N ALA A 224 18.49 9.62 -22.08
CA ALA A 224 18.16 10.08 -20.73
C ALA A 224 16.72 10.60 -20.58
N LYS A 225 16.00 10.83 -21.69
CA LYS A 225 14.57 11.20 -21.67
C LYS A 225 13.63 10.05 -21.26
N SER A 226 14.13 8.81 -21.19
CA SER A 226 13.28 7.64 -20.89
C SER A 226 13.42 7.10 -19.47
N LEU A 227 14.36 7.59 -18.64
CA LEU A 227 14.67 6.98 -17.34
C LEU A 227 15.01 7.94 -16.20
N CYS A 228 14.83 9.24 -16.36
CA CYS A 228 14.88 10.19 -15.26
C CYS A 228 13.67 11.12 -15.35
N PHE A 229 12.69 10.92 -14.48
CA PHE A 229 11.64 11.90 -14.25
C PHE A 229 12.29 13.22 -13.85
N VAL A 230 12.09 14.23 -14.69
CA VAL A 230 12.43 15.62 -14.43
C VAL A 230 11.51 16.09 -13.30
N LEU A 231 12.03 16.18 -12.07
CA LEU A 231 11.48 17.08 -11.06
C LEU A 231 12.30 18.38 -11.09
N PRO A 232 11.64 19.55 -11.09
CA PRO A 232 12.34 20.83 -11.12
C PRO A 232 12.96 21.07 -9.74
N MET A 233 14.26 20.80 -9.60
CA MET A 233 15.02 21.38 -8.49
C MET A 233 15.10 22.89 -8.72
N LYS A 234 14.34 23.67 -7.94
CA LYS A 234 14.62 25.09 -7.75
C LYS A 234 16.04 25.20 -7.20
N SER A 235 16.97 25.69 -8.02
CA SER A 235 18.28 26.08 -7.54
C SER A 235 18.11 27.25 -6.57
N LYS A 236 18.54 27.06 -5.33
CA LYS A 236 18.93 28.15 -4.45
C LYS A 236 20.38 27.92 -4.05
N GLY A 237 21.25 28.80 -4.54
CA GLY A 237 22.32 29.42 -3.77
C GLY A 237 23.61 28.63 -3.52
N SER A 238 24.65 29.07 -4.24
CA SER A 238 25.98 29.46 -3.71
C SER A 238 27.01 28.37 -3.36
N CYS A 239 27.94 28.15 -4.30
CA CYS A 239 29.36 28.49 -4.14
C CYS A 239 29.73 29.50 -5.22
#